data_AF-A0AAW4W8C8-F1
#
_entry.id   AF-A0AAW4W8C8-F1
#
_cell.length_a   1.000
_cell.length_b   1.000
_cell.length_c   1.000
_cell.angle_alpha   90.00
_cell.angle_beta   90.00
_cell.angle_gamma   90.00
#
_symmetry.space_group_name_H-M   'P 1'
#
loop_
_entity.id
_entity.type
_entity.pdbx_description
1 polymer ?
#
loop_
_entity_poly.entity_id
_entity_poly.type
_entity_poly.pdbx_seq_one_letter_code
_entity_poly.pdbx_strand_id
1 'polypeptide(L)'
;MVFKTTGNKSNSVILFFHAMGVTGESSMPVAEKMAEKYYCIMPTSTVYCSGQRYQSKRDEIQQIVRFLGNHGIKEIELIVASSIGADLAMAFLTEIKIPVKHVFLMASSLHRLERQHAESWFRSYI
;
A
#
# COMPACT_ATOMS: atom_id res chain seq x y z
N MET A 1 2.76 12.32 -1.05
CA MET A 1 3.33 11.21 -0.27
C MET A 1 4.84 11.33 -0.26
N VAL A 2 5.46 10.94 0.85
CA VAL A 2 6.91 10.72 0.94
C VAL A 2 7.15 9.21 0.96
N PHE A 3 8.05 8.72 0.13
CA PHE A 3 8.37 7.30 0.01
C PHE A 3 9.72 7.02 0.65
N LYS A 4 9.73 6.19 1.68
CA LYS A 4 10.95 5.59 2.22
C LYS A 4 11.17 4.24 1.54
N THR A 5 12.42 3.93 1.21
CA THR A 5 12.74 2.65 0.58
C THR A 5 14.02 2.05 1.16
N THR A 6 14.13 0.73 1.10
CA THR A 6 15.34 -0.02 1.46
C THR A 6 15.43 -1.31 0.64
N GLY A 7 16.63 -1.87 0.55
CA GLY A 7 16.94 -3.03 -0.30
C GLY A 7 17.26 -2.68 -1.75
N ASN A 8 17.59 -3.70 -2.55
CA ASN A 8 18.00 -3.53 -3.94
C ASN A 8 16.78 -3.37 -4.86
N LYS A 9 16.75 -2.32 -5.70
CA LYS A 9 15.67 -2.03 -6.65
C LYS A 9 15.41 -3.15 -7.68
N SER A 10 16.38 -4.02 -7.92
CA SER A 10 16.25 -5.18 -8.81
C SER A 10 15.55 -6.38 -8.15
N ASN A 11 15.35 -6.35 -6.82
CA ASN A 11 14.66 -7.40 -6.10
C ASN A 11 13.13 -7.24 -6.20
N SER A 12 12.41 -8.32 -5.89
CA SER A 12 10.97 -8.33 -5.78
C SER A 12 10.46 -7.32 -4.75
N VAL A 13 9.30 -6.71 -5.02
CA VAL A 13 8.82 -5.55 -4.28
C VAL A 13 7.89 -5.94 -3.13
N ILE A 14 8.11 -5.32 -1.97
CA ILE A 14 7.15 -5.32 -0.85
C ILE A 14 6.63 -3.91 -0.64
N LEU A 15 5.31 -3.73 -0.69
CA LEU A 15 4.66 -2.45 -0.49
C LEU A 15 3.94 -2.41 0.86
N PHE A 16 4.30 -1.44 1.70
CA PHE A 16 3.73 -1.27 3.03
C PHE A 16 2.62 -0.21 3.05
N PHE A 17 1.61 -0.42 3.89
CA PHE A 17 0.57 0.57 4.19
C PHE A 17 0.43 0.70 5.72
N HIS A 18 0.81 1.86 6.25
CA HIS A 18 0.87 2.10 7.69
C HIS A 18 -0.51 2.39 8.31
N ALA A 19 -0.60 2.21 9.63
CA ALA A 19 -1.79 2.50 10.41
C ALA A 19 -1.97 4.01 10.68
N MET A 20 -3.10 4.40 11.29
CA MET A 20 -3.34 5.77 11.71
C MET A 20 -2.38 6.17 12.85
N GLY A 21 -1.88 7.40 12.82
CA GLY A 21 -1.03 7.98 13.86
C GLY A 21 0.47 7.72 13.68
N VAL A 22 0.88 7.07 12.59
CA VAL A 22 2.28 6.78 12.26
C VAL A 22 2.60 7.16 10.82
N THR A 23 3.87 7.11 10.45
CA THR A 23 4.36 7.34 9.07
C THR A 23 4.84 6.04 8.44
N GLY A 24 5.22 6.04 7.16
CA GLY A 24 5.80 4.85 6.52
C GLY A 24 7.05 4.32 7.22
N GLU A 25 7.78 5.20 7.93
CA GLU A 25 8.98 4.85 8.69
C GLU A 25 8.71 3.87 9.84
N SER A 26 7.46 3.76 10.32
CA SER A 26 7.09 2.77 11.33
C SER A 26 7.34 1.33 10.90
N SER A 27 7.40 1.07 9.58
CA SER A 27 7.68 -0.25 9.02
C SER A 27 9.16 -0.53 8.81
N MET A 28 10.06 0.46 9.05
CA MET A 28 11.50 0.34 8.80
C MET A 28 12.14 -0.86 9.51
N PRO A 29 11.87 -1.16 10.80
CA PRO A 29 12.50 -2.29 11.48
C PRO A 29 12.17 -3.64 10.82
N VAL A 30 10.97 -3.78 10.27
CA VAL A 30 10.58 -4.98 9.51
C VAL A 30 11.21 -4.95 8.12
N ALA A 31 11.16 -3.81 7.43
CA ALA A 31 11.72 -3.65 6.09
C ALA A 31 13.24 -3.91 6.05
N GLU A 32 14.01 -3.49 7.05
CA GLU A 32 15.45 -3.75 7.15
C GLU A 32 15.76 -5.24 7.25
N LYS A 33 14.93 -6.03 7.94
CA LYS A 33 15.07 -7.50 8.00
C LYS A 33 14.75 -8.17 6.67
N MET A 34 14.00 -7.51 5.78
CA MET A 34 13.60 -8.02 4.48
C MET A 34 14.48 -7.49 3.32
N ALA A 35 15.24 -6.42 3.57
CA ALA A 35 15.98 -5.65 2.56
C ALA A 35 17.05 -6.45 1.80
N GLU A 36 17.56 -7.55 2.37
CA GLU A 36 18.48 -8.46 1.69
C GLU A 36 17.84 -9.09 0.45
N LYS A 37 16.56 -9.48 0.55
CA LYS A 37 15.84 -10.25 -0.48
C LYS A 37 14.82 -9.44 -1.25
N TYR A 38 14.39 -8.30 -0.73
CA TYR A 38 13.27 -7.55 -1.26
C TYR A 38 13.58 -6.05 -1.37
N TYR A 39 12.91 -5.40 -2.32
CA TYR A 39 12.83 -3.95 -2.37
C TYR A 39 11.60 -3.49 -1.59
N CYS A 40 11.83 -2.92 -0.40
CA CYS A 40 10.74 -2.48 0.48
C CYS A 40 10.40 -1.02 0.20
N ILE A 41 9.12 -0.74 -0.02
CA ILE A 41 8.58 0.60 -0.28
C ILE A 41 7.57 0.94 0.81
N MET A 42 7.84 2.02 1.52
CA MET A 42 7.08 2.48 2.68
C MET A 42 6.58 3.90 2.42
N PRO A 43 5.44 4.06 1.72
CA PRO A 43 4.79 5.35 1.54
C PRO A 43 4.28 5.89 2.88
N THR A 44 4.46 7.19 3.08
CA THR A 44 3.79 7.97 4.13
C THR A 44 2.61 8.70 3.51
N SER A 45 1.41 8.51 4.06
CA SER A 45 0.21 9.22 3.60
C SER A 45 0.40 10.73 3.68
N THR A 46 -0.17 11.44 2.71
CA THR A 46 -0.08 12.90 2.57
C THR A 46 -0.52 13.65 3.82
N VAL A 47 -1.46 13.10 4.61
CA VAL A 47 -1.92 13.71 5.87
C VAL A 47 -0.81 13.86 6.90
N TYR A 48 0.24 13.02 6.82
CA TYR A 48 1.40 13.07 7.70
C TYR A 48 2.64 13.71 7.04
N CYS A 49 2.51 14.24 5.82
CA CYS A 49 3.60 14.88 5.10
C CYS A 49 3.55 16.40 5.28
N SER A 50 4.62 16.99 5.82
CA SER A 50 4.71 18.45 5.99
C SER A 50 4.51 19.19 4.65
N GLY A 51 3.69 20.25 4.67
CA GLY A 51 3.38 21.07 3.49
C GLY A 51 2.46 20.40 2.47
N GLN A 52 1.91 19.22 2.75
CA GLN A 52 0.96 18.53 1.87
C GLN A 52 -0.44 18.51 2.49
N ARG A 53 -1.46 18.39 1.64
CA ARG A 53 -2.85 18.25 2.06
C ARG A 53 -3.42 16.98 1.44
N TYR A 54 -4.07 16.16 2.28
CA TYR A 54 -4.85 15.04 1.80
C TYR A 54 -6.00 15.51 0.92
N GLN A 55 -6.08 14.97 -0.29
CA GLN A 55 -7.15 15.27 -1.25
C GLN A 55 -8.22 14.19 -1.23
N SER A 56 -7.84 12.94 -1.52
CA SER A 56 -8.75 11.80 -1.55
C SER A 56 -7.98 10.49 -1.50
N LYS A 57 -8.70 9.39 -1.22
CA LYS A 57 -8.14 8.04 -1.25
C LYS A 57 -7.59 7.70 -2.65
N ARG A 58 -8.33 8.07 -3.69
CA ARG A 58 -7.93 7.88 -5.08
C ARG A 58 -6.64 8.63 -5.40
N ASP A 59 -6.47 9.86 -4.91
CA ASP A 59 -5.24 10.61 -5.14
C ASP A 59 -4.02 9.95 -4.47
N GLU A 60 -4.16 9.47 -3.23
CA GLU A 60 -3.11 8.67 -2.56
C GLU A 60 -2.71 7.45 -3.40
N ILE A 61 -3.70 6.68 -3.88
CA ILE A 61 -3.47 5.52 -4.76
C ILE A 61 -2.72 5.94 -6.03
N GLN A 62 -3.14 7.03 -6.68
CA GLN A 62 -2.48 7.53 -7.89
C GLN A 62 -1.04 8.00 -7.62
N GLN A 63 -0.76 8.56 -6.45
CA GLN A 63 0.62 8.89 -6.05
C GLN A 63 1.48 7.63 -5.92
N ILE A 64 0.95 6.56 -5.32
CA ILE A 64 1.64 5.26 -5.23
C ILE A 64 1.87 4.69 -6.64
N VAL A 65 0.85 4.67 -7.50
CA VAL A 65 0.98 4.16 -8.88
C VAL A 65 2.01 4.94 -9.69
N ARG A 66 2.02 6.28 -9.58
CA ARG A 66 3.03 7.13 -10.22
C ARG A 66 4.43 6.78 -9.71
N PHE A 67 4.59 6.59 -8.41
CA PHE A 67 5.89 6.17 -7.85
C PHE A 67 6.33 4.83 -8.42
N LEU A 68 5.46 3.82 -8.42
CA LEU A 68 5.78 2.49 -8.95
C LEU A 68 6.14 2.54 -10.44
N GLY A 69 5.35 3.27 -11.25
CA GLY A 69 5.60 3.46 -12.68
C GLY A 69 6.91 4.18 -12.98
N ASN A 70 7.21 5.26 -12.26
CA ASN A 70 8.47 6.00 -12.39
C ASN A 70 9.71 5.16 -12.02
N HIS A 71 9.51 4.10 -11.23
CA HIS A 71 10.57 3.17 -10.83
C HIS A 71 10.56 1.87 -11.65
N GLY A 72 9.73 1.78 -12.69
CA GLY A 72 9.65 0.59 -13.56
C GLY A 72 9.10 -0.65 -12.88
N ILE A 73 8.41 -0.51 -11.74
CA ILE A 73 7.86 -1.63 -10.99
C ILE A 73 6.57 -2.09 -11.66
N LYS A 74 6.56 -3.36 -12.09
CA LYS A 74 5.44 -3.97 -12.82
C LYS A 74 4.70 -5.03 -12.03
N GLU A 75 5.26 -5.54 -10.95
CA GLU A 75 4.64 -6.52 -10.06
C GLU A 75 5.02 -6.26 -8.61
N ILE A 76 4.14 -6.67 -7.69
CA ILE A 76 4.36 -6.60 -6.25
C ILE A 76 4.30 -8.02 -5.69
N GLU A 77 5.34 -8.39 -4.95
CA GLU A 77 5.43 -9.70 -4.32
C GLU A 77 4.48 -9.80 -3.13
N LEU A 78 4.52 -8.79 -2.26
CA LEU A 78 3.73 -8.76 -1.03
C LEU A 78 3.26 -7.34 -0.71
N ILE A 79 1.98 -7.22 -0.38
CA ILE A 79 1.45 -6.05 0.32
C ILE A 79 1.36 -6.35 1.82
N VAL A 80 1.89 -5.46 2.66
CA VAL A 80 1.75 -5.50 4.12
C VAL A 80 0.98 -4.29 4.57
N ALA A 81 -0.21 -4.48 5.15
CA ALA A 81 -1.08 -3.37 5.52
C ALA A 81 -1.65 -3.52 6.93
N SER A 82 -1.79 -2.40 7.65
CA SER A 82 -2.31 -2.39 9.03
C SER A 82 -3.42 -1.36 9.21
N SER A 83 -4.50 -1.72 9.93
CA SER A 83 -5.61 -0.82 10.30
C SER A 83 -6.15 0.00 9.09
N ILE A 84 -6.18 1.33 9.15
CA ILE A 84 -6.61 2.20 8.03
C ILE A 84 -5.77 2.00 6.76
N GLY A 85 -4.52 1.54 6.90
CA GLY A 85 -3.68 1.16 5.77
C GLY A 85 -4.25 -0.04 5.01
N ALA A 86 -4.98 -0.94 5.66
CA ALA A 86 -5.69 -2.04 5.00
C ALA A 86 -6.83 -1.53 4.10
N ASP A 87 -7.57 -0.51 4.53
CA ASP A 87 -8.63 0.12 3.71
C ASP A 87 -8.04 0.82 2.46
N LEU A 88 -6.82 1.35 2.54
CA LEU A 88 -6.12 1.93 1.40
C LEU A 88 -5.53 0.84 0.49
N ALA A 89 -4.97 -0.22 1.06
CA ALA A 89 -4.45 -1.37 0.33
C ALA A 89 -5.55 -2.09 -0.47
N MET A 90 -6.74 -2.27 0.10
CA MET A 90 -7.86 -2.86 -0.63
C MET A 90 -8.32 -1.98 -1.78
N ALA A 91 -8.45 -0.67 -1.56
CA ALA A 91 -8.79 0.25 -2.64
C ALA A 91 -7.73 0.24 -3.76
N PHE A 92 -6.43 0.19 -3.40
CA PHE A 92 -5.34 0.01 -4.35
C PHE A 92 -5.51 -1.28 -5.17
N LEU A 93 -5.79 -2.41 -4.52
CA LEU A 93 -6.00 -3.71 -5.17
C LEU A 93 -7.23 -3.72 -6.10
N THR A 94 -8.30 -2.99 -5.77
CA THR A 94 -9.50 -2.92 -6.60
C THR A 94 -9.36 -1.95 -7.78
N GLU A 95 -8.64 -0.85 -7.60
CA GLU A 95 -8.56 0.22 -8.61
C GLU A 95 -7.44 0.00 -9.63
N ILE A 96 -6.38 -0.74 -9.26
CA ILE A 96 -5.11 -0.77 -10.00
C ILE A 96 -4.78 -2.18 -10.50
N LYS A 97 -4.35 -2.27 -11.75
CA LYS A 97 -4.03 -3.54 -12.45
C LYS A 97 -2.58 -4.02 -12.29
N ILE A 98 -1.87 -3.59 -11.26
CA ILE A 98 -0.52 -4.12 -10.98
C ILE A 98 -0.70 -5.49 -10.32
N PRO A 99 -0.12 -6.58 -10.85
CA PRO A 99 -0.19 -7.90 -10.22
C PRO A 99 0.40 -7.88 -8.81
N VAL A 100 -0.34 -8.44 -7.86
CA VAL A 100 0.06 -8.62 -6.46
C VAL A 100 -0.02 -10.11 -6.13
N LYS A 101 1.09 -10.75 -5.74
CA LYS A 101 1.11 -12.19 -5.46
C LYS A 101 0.52 -12.53 -4.09
N HIS A 102 0.88 -11.75 -3.07
CA HIS A 102 0.45 -11.98 -1.69
C HIS A 102 0.00 -10.69 -1.00
N VAL A 103 -0.93 -10.81 -0.06
CA VAL A 103 -1.42 -9.70 0.75
C VAL A 103 -1.52 -10.15 2.20
N PHE A 104 -0.89 -9.39 3.11
CA PHE A 104 -0.96 -9.59 4.55
C PHE A 104 -1.66 -8.39 5.20
N LEU A 105 -2.86 -8.61 5.73
CA LEU A 105 -3.71 -7.58 6.34
C LEU A 105 -3.78 -7.76 7.85
N MET A 106 -3.34 -6.76 8.59
CA MET A 106 -3.51 -6.67 10.05
C MET A 106 -4.67 -5.72 10.36
N ALA A 107 -5.90 -6.20 10.18
CA ALA A 107 -7.12 -5.44 10.47
C ALA A 107 -7.80 -5.99 11.72
N SER A 108 -8.22 -5.11 12.64
CA SER A 108 -9.07 -5.49 13.78
C SER A 108 -10.54 -5.67 13.40
N SER A 109 -10.95 -5.36 12.17
CA SER A 109 -12.34 -5.44 11.71
C SER A 109 -12.46 -5.97 10.27
N LEU A 110 -12.25 -7.29 10.10
CA LEU A 110 -12.44 -7.99 8.83
C LEU A 110 -13.88 -7.80 8.26
N HIS A 111 -14.89 -7.69 9.13
CA HIS A 111 -16.29 -7.50 8.74
C HIS A 111 -16.59 -6.25 7.89
N ARG A 112 -15.81 -5.17 8.01
CA ARG A 112 -16.02 -3.95 7.20
C ARG A 112 -15.42 -4.08 5.80
N LEU A 113 -14.36 -4.86 5.65
CA LEU A 113 -13.70 -5.15 4.39
C LEU A 113 -14.54 -6.10 3.52
N GLU A 114 -15.14 -7.14 4.12
CA GLU A 114 -16.02 -8.08 3.42
C GLU A 114 -17.25 -7.40 2.81
N ARG A 115 -17.89 -6.46 3.53
CA ARG A 115 -19.06 -5.72 3.02
C ARG A 115 -18.72 -4.86 1.79
N GLN A 116 -17.59 -4.14 1.81
CA GLN A 116 -17.16 -3.32 0.67
C GLN A 116 -16.81 -4.17 -0.56
N HIS A 117 -16.18 -5.33 -0.35
CA HIS A 117 -15.90 -6.27 -1.44
C HIS A 117 -17.16 -6.91 -2.00
N ALA A 118 -18.08 -7.39 -1.16
CA ALA A 118 -19.34 -7.99 -1.61
C ALA A 118 -20.18 -7.00 -2.43
N GLU A 119 -20.25 -5.72 -2.01
CA GLU A 119 -20.97 -4.67 -2.75
C GLU A 119 -20.30 -4.29 -4.08
N SER A 120 -18.96 -4.27 -4.14
CA SER A 120 -18.19 -4.02 -5.37
C SER A 120 -18.35 -5.15 -6.39
N TRP A 121 -18.36 -6.40 -5.93
CA TRP A 121 -18.61 -7.56 -6.80
C TRP A 121 -20.05 -7.56 -7.31
N PHE A 122 -21.03 -7.26 -6.46
CA PHE A 122 -22.43 -7.20 -6.87
C PHE A 122 -22.67 -6.14 -7.96
N ARG A 123 -22.10 -4.94 -7.84
CA ARG A 123 -22.21 -3.86 -8.86
C ARG A 123 -21.50 -4.13 -10.18
N SER A 124 -20.61 -5.12 -10.24
CA SER A 124 -19.89 -5.48 -11.47
C SER A 124 -20.61 -6.56 -12.29
N TYR A 125 -21.69 -7.16 -11.75
CA TYR A 125 -22.44 -8.28 -12.34
C TYR A 125 -23.93 -7.99 -12.55
N ILE A 126 -24.36 -6.75 -12.37
CA ILE A 126 -25.66 -6.18 -12.81
C ILE A 126 -25.37 -4.98 -13.70
#